data_AF-A0A517WME6-F1
#
_entry.id   AF-A0A517WME6-F1
#
_cell.length_a   1.000
_cell.length_b   1.000
_cell.length_c   1.000
_cell.angle_alpha   90.00
_cell.angle_beta   90.00
_cell.angle_gamma   90.00
#
_symmetry.space_group_name_H-M   'P 1'
#
loop_
_entity.id
_entity.type
_entity.pdbx_description
1 polymer ?
#
loop_
_entity_poly.entity_id
_entity_poly.type
_entity_poly.pdbx_seq_one_letter_code
_entity_poly.pdbx_strand_id
1 'polypeptide(L)'
;MKINLKQDRQAIVKHLKQRIRDYPVYVNQGPGADEDPITQITLGYSVAQAGWIALVFDTRPGAEPDGEWNSYIEENMLEFPQWSEAVDALWDNDEPIQLTLPDGSKQNLGEDEGEPVEQIGAMLKDILLQAREDNLFAGLPIARKNLMGVEDTEGAYGWPDYDNRFKQGWIIK
;
A
#
# COMPACT_ATOMS: atom_id res chain seq x y z
N MET A 1 20.03 -0.44 11.80
CA MET A 1 19.44 -1.59 11.04
C MET A 1 19.38 -1.33 9.52
N LYS A 2 19.00 -2.30 8.67
CA LYS A 2 18.95 -2.14 7.19
C LYS A 2 17.57 -2.48 6.62
N ILE A 3 17.00 -1.56 5.84
CA ILE A 3 15.78 -1.79 5.04
C ILE A 3 16.11 -1.63 3.56
N ASN A 4 15.57 -2.51 2.72
CA ASN A 4 15.82 -2.49 1.28
C ASN A 4 14.51 -2.40 0.48
N LEU A 5 14.00 -1.18 0.31
CA LEU A 5 12.77 -0.90 -0.41
C LEU A 5 12.84 -1.33 -1.88
N LYS A 6 14.04 -1.38 -2.49
CA LYS A 6 14.19 -1.92 -3.84
C LYS A 6 13.81 -3.41 -3.91
N GLN A 7 14.19 -4.18 -2.90
CA GLN A 7 13.81 -5.59 -2.80
C GLN A 7 12.35 -5.74 -2.38
N ASP A 8 11.90 -4.97 -1.38
CA ASP A 8 10.53 -5.02 -0.88
C ASP A 8 9.52 -4.67 -1.99
N ARG A 9 9.82 -3.65 -2.81
CA ARG A 9 9.06 -3.30 -4.02
C ARG A 9 8.85 -4.50 -4.94
N GLN A 10 9.85 -5.35 -5.14
CA GLN A 10 9.71 -6.52 -6.02
C GLN A 10 8.71 -7.53 -5.44
N ALA A 11 8.75 -7.76 -4.13
CA ALA A 11 7.80 -8.62 -3.44
C ALA A 11 6.37 -8.06 -3.53
N ILE A 12 6.20 -6.77 -3.29
CA ILE A 12 4.90 -6.08 -3.33
C ILE A 12 4.32 -6.09 -4.75
N VAL A 13 5.11 -5.76 -5.77
CA VAL A 13 4.66 -5.84 -7.17
C VAL A 13 4.26 -7.26 -7.56
N LYS A 14 5.00 -8.27 -7.10
CA LYS A 14 4.65 -9.67 -7.34
C LYS A 14 3.33 -10.02 -6.65
N HIS A 15 3.14 -9.60 -5.40
CA HIS A 15 1.90 -9.82 -4.65
C HIS A 15 0.70 -9.12 -5.31
N LEU A 16 0.84 -7.85 -5.71
CA LEU A 16 -0.18 -7.11 -6.45
C LEU A 16 -0.60 -7.85 -7.73
N LYS A 17 0.37 -8.24 -8.56
CA LYS A 17 0.08 -8.97 -9.81
C LYS A 17 -0.62 -10.31 -9.57
N GLN A 18 -0.19 -11.04 -8.53
CA GLN A 18 -0.84 -12.28 -8.12
C GLN A 18 -2.30 -12.04 -7.72
N ARG A 19 -2.55 -11.07 -6.84
CA ARG A 19 -3.89 -10.72 -6.35
C ARG A 19 -4.82 -10.25 -7.46
N ILE A 20 -4.32 -9.43 -8.40
CA ILE A 20 -5.08 -9.02 -9.58
C ILE A 20 -5.46 -10.22 -10.46
N ARG A 21 -4.49 -11.09 -10.76
CA ARG A 21 -4.71 -12.26 -11.62
C ARG A 21 -5.69 -13.25 -10.99
N ASP A 22 -5.57 -13.47 -9.69
CA ASP A 22 -6.33 -14.48 -8.97
C ASP A 22 -7.72 -13.94 -8.53
N TYR A 23 -7.96 -12.62 -8.62
CA TYR A 23 -9.23 -11.99 -8.23
C TYR A 23 -10.49 -12.71 -8.73
N PRO A 24 -10.58 -13.18 -10.00
CA PRO A 24 -11.79 -13.85 -10.49
C PRO A 24 -12.08 -15.23 -9.87
N VAL A 25 -11.16 -15.79 -9.08
CA VAL A 25 -11.25 -17.18 -8.60
C VAL A 25 -11.27 -17.33 -7.07
N TYR A 26 -11.19 -16.23 -6.30
CA TYR A 26 -11.25 -16.27 -4.84
C TYR A 26 -12.34 -15.35 -4.28
N VAL A 27 -12.76 -15.61 -3.03
CA VAL A 27 -13.73 -14.78 -2.29
C VAL A 27 -13.06 -13.50 -1.84
N ASN A 28 -13.55 -12.34 -2.29
CA ASN A 28 -12.95 -11.05 -1.96
C ASN A 28 -13.02 -10.80 -0.45
N GLN A 29 -11.87 -10.84 0.21
CA GLN A 29 -11.77 -10.50 1.63
C GLN A 29 -11.70 -8.98 1.79
N GLY A 30 -12.75 -8.28 1.42
CA GLY A 30 -12.79 -6.82 1.47
C GLY A 30 -14.20 -6.30 1.71
N PRO A 31 -14.36 -4.98 1.92
CA PRO A 31 -15.67 -4.39 2.14
C PRO A 31 -16.59 -4.55 0.93
N GLY A 32 -17.87 -4.77 1.20
CA GLY A 32 -18.92 -4.92 0.18
C GLY A 32 -19.18 -6.38 -0.22
N ALA A 33 -19.83 -6.58 -1.36
CA ALA A 33 -20.23 -7.89 -1.87
C ALA A 33 -19.36 -8.29 -3.07
N ASP A 34 -18.94 -9.55 -3.15
CA ASP A 34 -18.04 -10.07 -4.17
C ASP A 34 -18.54 -9.89 -5.61
N GLU A 35 -19.86 -9.89 -5.82
CA GLU A 35 -20.48 -9.69 -7.12
C GLU A 35 -20.45 -8.23 -7.59
N ASP A 36 -20.22 -7.27 -6.69
CA ASP A 36 -20.21 -5.86 -7.01
C ASP A 36 -18.86 -5.44 -7.62
N PRO A 37 -18.86 -4.45 -8.53
CA PRO A 37 -17.62 -3.97 -9.12
C PRO A 37 -16.76 -3.21 -8.11
N ILE A 38 -15.44 -3.36 -8.20
CA ILE A 38 -14.45 -2.68 -7.34
C ILE A 38 -14.57 -1.16 -7.52
N THR A 39 -14.90 -0.47 -6.44
CA THR A 39 -14.96 0.99 -6.36
C THR A 39 -13.67 1.57 -5.80
N GLN A 40 -12.94 0.84 -4.97
CA GLN A 40 -11.67 1.30 -4.42
C GLN A 40 -10.61 0.20 -4.29
N ILE A 41 -9.36 0.53 -4.63
CA ILE A 41 -8.18 -0.32 -4.37
C ILE A 41 -7.28 0.42 -3.38
N THR A 42 -7.06 -0.16 -2.20
CA THR A 42 -6.20 0.44 -1.17
C THR A 42 -4.96 -0.42 -0.94
N LEU A 43 -3.78 0.21 -0.95
CA LEU A 43 -2.58 -0.31 -0.30
C LEU A 43 -2.45 0.36 1.07
N GLY A 44 -2.97 -0.32 2.09
CA GLY A 44 -2.78 0.06 3.48
C GLY A 44 -1.43 -0.41 3.98
N TYR A 45 -0.81 0.27 4.95
CA TYR A 45 0.43 -0.21 5.55
C TYR A 45 0.64 0.30 6.97
N SER A 46 1.50 -0.41 7.71
CA SER A 46 2.06 0.03 8.98
C SER A 46 3.57 -0.14 8.93
N VAL A 47 4.29 0.71 9.68
CA VAL A 47 5.75 0.69 9.76
C VAL A 47 6.21 0.57 11.21
N ALA A 48 5.74 1.47 12.08
CA ALA A 48 6.19 1.56 13.45
C ALA A 48 5.57 0.49 14.35
N GLN A 49 4.23 0.39 14.34
CA GLN A 49 3.54 -0.59 15.18
C GLN A 49 3.74 -2.03 14.70
N ALA A 50 3.82 -2.23 13.39
CA ALA A 50 4.12 -3.51 12.78
C ALA A 50 4.60 -3.29 11.34
N GLY A 51 5.49 -4.14 10.82
CA GLY A 51 5.92 -4.05 9.43
C GLY A 51 5.05 -4.87 8.49
N TRP A 52 4.13 -4.24 7.75
CA TRP A 52 3.30 -4.93 6.75
C TRP A 52 2.64 -3.97 5.74
N ILE A 53 2.14 -4.54 4.64
CA ILE A 53 1.19 -3.88 3.72
C ILE A 53 -0.06 -4.76 3.55
N ALA A 54 -1.21 -4.15 3.29
CA ALA A 54 -2.46 -4.84 2.99
C ALA A 54 -3.04 -4.33 1.66
N LEU A 55 -3.33 -5.25 0.74
CA LEU A 55 -4.00 -4.92 -0.53
C LEU A 55 -5.49 -5.27 -0.42
N VAL A 56 -6.33 -4.25 -0.35
CA VAL A 56 -7.78 -4.40 -0.17
C VAL A 56 -8.52 -3.91 -1.41
N PHE A 57 -9.49 -4.72 -1.87
CA PHE A 57 -10.44 -4.35 -2.90
C PHE A 57 -11.80 -4.08 -2.24
N ASP A 58 -12.25 -2.83 -2.29
CA ASP A 58 -13.54 -2.40 -1.78
C ASP A 58 -14.55 -2.34 -2.94
N THR A 59 -15.69 -2.99 -2.74
CA THR A 59 -16.78 -3.12 -3.70
C THR A 59 -18.03 -2.35 -3.27
N ARG A 60 -18.02 -1.67 -2.11
CA ARG A 60 -19.13 -0.83 -1.65
C ARG A 60 -19.44 0.21 -2.73
N PRO A 61 -20.69 0.36 -3.21
CA PRO A 61 -21.04 1.27 -4.30
C PRO A 61 -20.66 2.75 -4.08
N GLY A 62 -20.40 3.15 -2.84
CA GLY A 62 -19.99 4.48 -2.42
C GLY A 62 -18.69 4.53 -1.64
N ALA A 63 -17.77 3.57 -1.83
CA ALA A 63 -16.49 3.55 -1.13
C ALA A 63 -15.73 4.88 -1.25
N GLU A 64 -15.16 5.30 -0.13
CA GLU A 64 -14.28 6.47 -0.02
C GLU A 64 -13.05 6.10 0.84
N PRO A 65 -12.00 6.94 0.87
CA PRO A 65 -10.90 6.81 1.82
C PRO A 65 -11.39 7.12 3.26
N ASP A 66 -12.16 6.21 3.83
CA ASP A 66 -12.87 6.32 5.11
C ASP A 66 -12.30 5.41 6.20
N GLY A 67 -11.22 4.68 5.89
CA GLY A 67 -10.57 3.75 6.81
C GLY A 67 -11.26 2.39 6.97
N GLU A 68 -12.36 2.09 6.25
CA GLU A 68 -13.10 0.83 6.41
C GLU A 68 -12.20 -0.41 6.16
N TRP A 69 -11.22 -0.27 5.28
CA TRP A 69 -10.27 -1.33 4.93
C TRP A 69 -9.48 -1.88 6.13
N ASN A 70 -9.36 -1.12 7.23
CA ASN A 70 -8.63 -1.56 8.43
C ASN A 70 -9.21 -2.85 9.04
N SER A 71 -10.51 -3.10 8.88
CA SER A 71 -11.15 -4.33 9.38
C SER A 71 -10.82 -5.58 8.55
N TYR A 72 -10.05 -5.43 7.46
CA TYR A 72 -9.73 -6.48 6.49
C TYR A 72 -8.21 -6.66 6.36
N ILE A 73 -7.42 -6.25 7.34
CA ILE A 73 -5.95 -6.32 7.24
C ILE A 73 -5.46 -7.76 7.21
N GLU A 74 -5.91 -8.60 8.17
CA GLU A 74 -5.33 -9.93 8.43
C GLU A 74 -5.33 -10.84 7.19
N GLU A 75 -6.43 -10.87 6.42
CA GLU A 75 -6.58 -11.71 5.23
C GLU A 75 -5.84 -11.16 4.00
N ASN A 76 -5.42 -9.89 4.05
CA ASN A 76 -4.85 -9.17 2.92
C ASN A 76 -3.38 -8.78 3.11
N MET A 77 -2.82 -9.17 4.25
CA MET A 77 -1.50 -8.73 4.70
C MET A 77 -0.36 -9.43 3.95
N LEU A 78 0.70 -8.67 3.70
CA LEU A 78 2.04 -9.14 3.36
C LEU A 78 3.02 -8.52 4.35
N GLU A 79 3.73 -9.37 5.09
CA GLU A 79 4.58 -8.97 6.21
C GLU A 79 5.99 -8.55 5.77
N PHE A 80 6.52 -7.54 6.46
CA PHE A 80 7.87 -6.99 6.36
C PHE A 80 8.39 -6.69 7.79
N PRO A 81 8.57 -7.72 8.64
CA PRO A 81 8.93 -7.53 10.06
C PRO A 81 10.21 -6.71 10.26
N GLN A 82 11.12 -6.72 9.28
CA GLN A 82 12.34 -5.92 9.30
C GLN A 82 12.09 -4.40 9.33
N TRP A 83 10.89 -3.94 8.97
CA TRP A 83 10.53 -2.52 9.05
C TRP A 83 10.34 -2.08 10.51
N SER A 84 9.48 -2.75 11.26
CA SER A 84 9.25 -2.45 12.68
C SER A 84 10.49 -2.75 13.51
N GLU A 85 11.22 -3.84 13.24
CA GLU A 85 12.50 -4.12 13.92
C GLU A 85 13.54 -3.00 13.75
N ALA A 86 13.56 -2.34 12.58
CA ALA A 86 14.47 -1.23 12.34
C ALA A 86 14.01 0.06 13.02
N VAL A 87 12.70 0.28 13.15
CA VAL A 87 12.11 1.39 13.91
C VAL A 87 12.37 1.21 15.40
N ASP A 88 12.15 0.01 15.95
CA ASP A 88 12.48 -0.32 17.35
C ASP A 88 13.97 -0.09 17.62
N ALA A 89 14.85 -0.54 16.73
CA ALA A 89 16.29 -0.32 16.89
C ALA A 89 16.67 1.17 16.86
N LEU A 90 15.98 1.99 16.06
CA LEU A 90 16.18 3.43 16.03
C LEU A 90 15.80 4.06 17.36
N TRP A 91 14.62 3.75 17.90
CA TRP A 91 14.08 4.39 19.11
C TRP A 91 14.62 3.83 20.42
N ASP A 92 14.90 2.53 20.50
CA ASP A 92 15.36 1.89 21.74
C ASP A 92 16.88 1.94 21.90
N ASN A 93 17.63 2.01 20.80
CA ASN A 93 19.09 1.85 20.79
C ASN A 93 19.85 2.96 20.04
N ASP A 94 19.17 4.01 19.57
CA ASP A 94 19.74 5.08 18.73
C ASP A 94 20.44 4.54 17.47
N GLU A 95 20.03 3.38 16.95
CA GLU A 95 20.66 2.77 15.78
C GLU A 95 20.05 3.29 14.47
N PRO A 96 20.80 4.02 13.62
CA PRO A 96 20.24 4.56 12.40
C PRO A 96 19.74 3.48 11.43
N ILE A 97 18.67 3.80 10.70
CA ILE A 97 18.12 2.97 9.63
C ILE A 97 18.86 3.28 8.34
N GLN A 98 19.60 2.29 7.83
CA GLN A 98 20.21 2.34 6.51
C GLN A 98 19.18 1.89 5.47
N LEU A 99 18.54 2.85 4.81
CA LEU A 99 17.50 2.63 3.82
C LEU A 99 18.09 2.57 2.42
N THR A 100 17.78 1.52 1.66
CA THR A 100 18.00 1.49 0.20
C THR A 100 16.68 1.77 -0.50
N LEU A 101 16.60 2.89 -1.21
CA LEU A 101 15.41 3.34 -1.93
C LEU A 101 15.17 2.49 -3.20
N PRO A 102 13.96 2.54 -3.80
CA PRO A 102 13.64 1.77 -5.00
C PRO A 102 14.58 1.97 -6.20
N ASP A 103 15.13 3.18 -6.36
CA ASP A 103 16.11 3.51 -7.40
C ASP A 103 17.53 2.96 -7.10
N GLY A 104 17.76 2.44 -5.89
CA GLY A 104 19.02 1.92 -5.39
C GLY A 104 19.90 2.95 -4.69
N SER A 105 19.47 4.21 -4.62
CA SER A 105 20.12 5.21 -3.77
C SER A 105 19.94 4.85 -2.29
N LYS A 106 20.80 5.41 -1.44
CA LYS A 106 20.83 5.11 -0.01
C LYS A 106 20.54 6.35 0.82
N GLN A 107 19.75 6.18 1.86
CA GLN A 107 19.49 7.17 2.89
C GLN A 107 19.83 6.57 4.25
N ASN A 108 20.21 7.42 5.19
CA ASN A 108 20.42 7.04 6.57
C ASN A 108 19.44 7.87 7.39
N LEU A 109 18.55 7.22 8.13
CA LEU A 109 17.56 7.87 8.99
C LEU A 109 18.00 7.69 10.44
N GLY A 110 18.35 8.78 11.11
CA GLY A 110 18.53 8.85 12.55
C GLY A 110 17.29 9.42 13.23
N GLU A 111 17.44 9.78 14.51
CA GLU A 111 16.34 10.29 15.35
C GLU A 111 15.68 11.56 14.75
N ASP A 112 16.50 12.46 14.19
CA ASP A 112 16.03 13.71 13.58
C ASP A 112 15.27 13.49 12.26
N GLU A 113 15.60 12.44 11.51
CA GLU A 113 14.92 12.09 10.26
C GLU A 113 13.65 11.27 10.48
N GLY A 114 13.58 10.51 11.57
CA GLY A 114 12.44 9.69 11.95
C GLY A 114 12.28 8.41 11.11
N GLU A 115 11.04 7.93 11.07
CA GLU A 115 10.68 6.63 10.51
C GLU A 115 10.49 6.67 8.99
N PRO A 116 10.69 5.55 8.27
CA PRO A 116 10.61 5.52 6.80
C PRO A 116 9.17 5.52 6.24
N VAL A 117 8.21 6.15 6.94
CA VAL A 117 6.78 6.14 6.59
C VAL A 117 6.55 6.78 5.22
N GLU A 118 7.12 7.96 4.97
CA GLU A 118 6.95 8.66 3.68
C GLU A 118 7.59 7.89 2.53
N GLN A 119 8.76 7.29 2.75
CA GLN A 119 9.51 6.54 1.73
C GLN A 119 8.77 5.27 1.32
N ILE A 120 8.16 4.57 2.28
CA ILE A 120 7.32 3.40 2.03
C ILE A 120 6.03 3.83 1.32
N GLY A 121 5.33 4.85 1.81
CA GLY A 121 4.10 5.37 1.19
C GLY A 121 4.31 5.81 -0.26
N ALA A 122 5.40 6.54 -0.52
CA ALA A 122 5.79 6.96 -1.87
C ALA A 122 6.08 5.77 -2.79
N MET A 123 6.78 4.74 -2.31
CA MET A 123 7.03 3.52 -3.06
C MET A 123 5.71 2.81 -3.42
N LEU A 124 4.77 2.67 -2.48
CA LEU A 124 3.47 2.02 -2.72
C LEU A 124 2.64 2.81 -3.75
N LYS A 125 2.66 4.14 -3.66
CA LYS A 125 2.01 5.02 -4.63
C LYS A 125 2.59 4.79 -6.02
N ASP A 126 3.91 4.78 -6.16
CA ASP A 126 4.57 4.55 -7.45
C ASP A 126 4.24 3.17 -8.03
N ILE A 127 4.07 2.15 -7.18
CA ILE A 127 3.62 0.82 -7.60
C ILE A 127 2.21 0.89 -8.20
N LEU A 128 1.26 1.58 -7.56
CA LEU A 128 -0.12 1.72 -8.08
C LEU A 128 -0.15 2.54 -9.39
N LEU A 129 0.62 3.62 -9.44
CA LEU A 129 0.73 4.44 -10.65
C LEU A 129 1.30 3.63 -11.82
N GLN A 130 2.38 2.87 -11.59
CA GLN A 130 2.95 1.99 -12.62
C GLN A 130 1.97 0.88 -13.03
N ALA A 131 1.26 0.29 -12.07
CA ALA A 131 0.26 -0.75 -12.36
C ALA A 131 -0.87 -0.22 -13.25
N ARG A 132 -1.26 1.04 -13.08
CA ARG A 132 -2.21 1.73 -13.96
C ARG A 132 -1.61 1.98 -15.35
N GLU A 133 -0.38 2.47 -15.44
CA GLU A 133 0.31 2.70 -16.73
C GLU A 133 0.50 1.40 -17.53
N ASP A 134 0.82 0.30 -16.84
CA ASP A 134 0.99 -1.04 -17.39
C ASP A 134 -0.35 -1.73 -17.71
N ASN A 135 -1.47 -1.05 -17.46
CA ASN A 135 -2.83 -1.55 -17.65
C ASN A 135 -3.13 -2.87 -16.90
N LEU A 136 -2.53 -3.07 -15.72
CA LEU A 136 -2.68 -4.31 -14.95
C LEU A 136 -4.12 -4.52 -14.46
N PHE A 137 -4.87 -3.43 -14.23
CA PHE A 137 -6.23 -3.50 -13.70
C PHE A 137 -7.30 -3.82 -14.77
N ALA A 138 -6.94 -3.95 -16.05
CA ALA A 138 -7.91 -4.13 -17.14
C ALA A 138 -8.79 -5.38 -16.99
N GLY A 139 -8.28 -6.43 -16.36
CA GLY A 139 -9.01 -7.68 -16.12
C GLY A 139 -9.95 -7.65 -14.90
N LEU A 140 -9.89 -6.59 -14.09
CA LEU A 140 -10.70 -6.46 -12.89
C LEU A 140 -12.09 -5.86 -13.21
N PRO A 141 -13.14 -6.24 -12.46
CA PRO A 141 -14.46 -5.62 -12.59
C PRO A 141 -14.47 -4.24 -11.92
N ILE A 142 -13.77 -3.25 -12.50
CA ILE A 142 -13.70 -1.91 -11.93
C ILE A 142 -15.02 -1.15 -12.16
N ALA A 143 -15.52 -0.48 -11.12
CA ALA A 143 -16.72 0.35 -11.19
C ALA A 143 -16.51 1.60 -12.06
N ARG A 144 -17.61 2.21 -12.52
CA ARG A 144 -17.55 3.43 -13.33
C ARG A 144 -16.95 4.62 -12.57
N LYS A 145 -17.29 4.75 -11.29
CA LYS A 145 -16.68 5.70 -10.36
C LYS A 145 -15.77 4.88 -9.46
N ASN A 146 -14.47 5.09 -9.58
CA ASN A 146 -13.47 4.30 -8.87
C ASN A 146 -12.30 5.16 -8.40
N LEU A 147 -11.51 4.63 -7.48
CA LEU A 147 -10.24 5.21 -7.07
C LEU A 147 -9.24 4.12 -6.63
N MET A 148 -7.96 4.45 -6.61
CA MET A 148 -6.91 3.70 -5.93
C MET A 148 -6.12 4.65 -5.03
N GLY A 149 -5.60 4.13 -3.92
CA GLY A 149 -4.88 4.93 -2.95
C GLY A 149 -3.95 4.14 -2.04
N VAL A 150 -3.17 4.89 -1.28
CA VAL A 150 -2.23 4.43 -0.25
C VAL A 150 -2.58 5.14 1.04
N GLU A 151 -2.60 4.40 2.14
CA GLU A 151 -2.92 4.94 3.46
C GLU A 151 -2.04 4.27 4.51
N ASP A 152 -1.35 5.07 5.31
CA ASP A 152 -0.70 4.61 6.54
C ASP A 152 -1.75 4.48 7.65
N THR A 153 -1.71 3.40 8.43
CA THR A 153 -2.68 3.15 9.50
C THR A 153 -2.67 4.21 10.59
N GLU A 154 -1.56 4.93 10.75
CA GLU A 154 -1.37 5.95 11.78
C GLU A 154 -1.66 7.36 11.25
N GLY A 155 -2.04 7.47 9.97
CA GLY A 155 -2.42 8.72 9.31
C GLY A 155 -1.23 9.61 8.94
N ALA A 156 0.00 9.12 9.03
CA ALA A 156 1.21 9.90 8.70
C ALA A 156 1.43 10.04 7.18
N TYR A 157 0.79 9.18 6.38
CA TYR A 157 0.81 9.27 4.92
C TYR A 157 -0.56 8.92 4.32
N GLY A 158 -0.96 9.68 3.30
CA GLY A 158 -2.15 9.39 2.51
C GLY A 158 -1.99 9.88 1.09
N TRP A 159 -2.39 9.05 0.12
CA TRP A 159 -2.48 9.44 -1.27
C TRP A 159 -3.66 8.74 -1.96
N PRO A 160 -4.41 9.41 -2.84
CA PRO A 160 -4.33 10.84 -3.14
C PRO A 160 -4.87 11.74 -2.04
N ASP A 161 -4.56 13.04 -2.12
CA ASP A 161 -5.30 14.05 -1.36
C ASP A 161 -6.80 13.88 -1.60
N TYR A 162 -7.61 14.00 -0.54
CA TYR A 162 -9.04 13.71 -0.59
C TYR A 162 -9.75 14.45 -1.73
N ASP A 163 -9.50 15.75 -1.91
CA ASP A 163 -10.11 16.58 -2.97
C ASP A 163 -9.67 16.19 -4.39
N ASN A 164 -8.56 15.46 -4.52
CA ASN A 164 -7.98 15.00 -5.78
C ASN A 164 -8.14 13.50 -6.01
N ARG A 165 -8.82 12.76 -5.12
CA ARG A 165 -8.91 11.29 -5.16
C ARG A 165 -9.41 10.72 -6.50
N PHE A 166 -10.45 11.31 -7.07
CA PHE A 166 -10.99 10.87 -8.38
C PHE A 166 -10.24 11.44 -9.59
N LYS A 167 -9.18 12.23 -9.39
CA LYS A 167 -8.31 12.71 -10.47
C LYS A 167 -7.01 11.94 -10.49
N GLN A 168 -6.34 11.88 -9.35
CA GLN A 168 -5.03 11.26 -9.21
C GLN A 168 -5.13 9.75 -9.03
N GLY A 169 -6.12 9.28 -8.26
CA GLY A 169 -6.37 7.87 -7.97
C GLY A 169 -7.28 7.20 -8.99
N TRP A 170 -7.73 7.88 -10.04
CA TRP A 170 -8.60 7.26 -11.03
C TRP A 170 -7.92 6.11 -11.77
N ILE A 171 -8.60 4.97 -11.87
CA ILE A 171 -8.14 3.81 -12.65
C ILE A 171 -8.71 3.95 -14.07
N ILE A 172 -7.80 4.01 -15.05
CA ILE A 172 -8.15 4.09 -16.47
C ILE A 172 -8.48 2.67 -16.95
N LYS A 173 -9.60 2.52 -17.67
CA LYS A 173 -9.96 1.30 -18.38
C LYS A 173 -9.45 1.33 -19.81
#